data_AF-A0A6P3FI11-F1
#
_entry.id   AF-A0A6P3FI11-F1
#
_cell.length_a   1.000
_cell.length_b   1.000
_cell.length_c   1.000
_cell.angle_alpha   90.00
_cell.angle_beta   90.00
_cell.angle_gamma   90.00
#
_symmetry.space_group_name_H-M   'P 1'
#
loop_
_entity.id
_entity.type
_entity.pdbx_description
1 polymer ?
#
loop_
_entity_poly.entity_id
_entity_poly.type
_entity_poly.pdbx_seq_one_letter_code
_entity_poly.pdbx_strand_id
1 'polypeptide(L)'
;MEPRVVADAVETGDEDVIAEALRTYNQEHSESFTFDDAQQEDRKRLAKLLASVLEQGLPLSHRVIWLQTVRILSRDRSCLAPFTSRQSLHTLASYANISASEGSLPEASDMGVLLESLKCLCNLVLSSSVAQALAAEARLVVKLTERVGLYGKRSFPHEVQFFDLRLLFLLTALRIDVRQQLFQELHGVHLLTDTLELTLGVTSEESPPEVLPLQETERVMEILKVLFNITFDSIKREVEEEDAALYQYLGTLLRHCVMIAAAGDRTEEFHGHTVNLLGNLPLKCLDVLLTLELHEGSLEFMGVNMDVISVLLSFLEKRLHQTHRLKESVAPVLSVLTECARMHRPARKFLKAQVLPPLRDVRTRPEVGELLRNKLVRLMTHLDTDVKRVAAEFLFVLCSESVPRFIKYTGYGNAAGLLAARGLMAGGRTEGQYSEDEDTDTDEYKEAKDSINPVTGRVEEKPPNPMEGMTEEQKEHEAMKLVNMFDKLSRHRVIQPMGMSPQGHLTSLQDAMYETMEGQLSSDPDSDPD
;
A
#
# COMPACT_ATOMS: atom_id res chain seq x y z
N MET A 1 -11.95 6.84 -40.91
CA MET A 1 -13.27 7.24 -41.41
C MET A 1 -13.88 8.15 -40.38
N GLU A 2 -14.45 9.28 -40.77
CA GLU A 2 -15.04 10.21 -39.78
C GLU A 2 -16.29 9.62 -39.11
N PRO A 3 -16.55 9.92 -37.82
CA PRO A 3 -17.71 9.40 -37.08
C PRO A 3 -19.05 9.67 -37.78
N ARG A 4 -19.17 10.81 -38.47
CA ARG A 4 -20.36 11.19 -39.21
C ARG A 4 -20.69 10.23 -40.34
N VAL A 5 -19.68 9.83 -41.12
CA VAL A 5 -19.83 8.89 -42.25
C VAL A 5 -20.28 7.52 -41.75
N VAL A 6 -19.72 7.09 -40.61
CA VAL A 6 -20.12 5.83 -39.96
C VAL A 6 -21.56 5.91 -39.46
N ALA A 7 -21.96 7.01 -38.83
CA ALA A 7 -23.33 7.21 -38.35
C ALA A 7 -24.34 7.18 -39.52
N ASP A 8 -24.01 7.85 -40.62
CA ASP A 8 -24.85 7.84 -41.83
C ASP A 8 -24.97 6.42 -42.42
N ALA A 9 -23.87 5.65 -42.47
CA ALA A 9 -23.90 4.26 -42.91
C ALA A 9 -24.81 3.38 -42.01
N VAL A 10 -24.72 3.52 -40.69
CA VAL A 10 -25.58 2.79 -39.73
C VAL A 10 -27.07 3.09 -39.95
N GLU A 11 -27.42 4.32 -40.33
CA GLU A 11 -28.81 4.69 -40.63
C GLU A 11 -29.32 4.14 -41.97
N THR A 12 -28.43 3.86 -42.94
CA THR A 12 -28.85 3.28 -44.24
C THR A 12 -29.37 1.84 -44.10
N GLY A 13 -28.93 1.10 -43.07
CA GLY A 13 -29.38 -0.27 -42.80
C GLY A 13 -28.79 -1.35 -43.70
N ASP A 14 -27.87 -1.04 -44.62
CA ASP A 14 -27.20 -2.02 -45.47
C ASP A 14 -26.05 -2.70 -44.69
N GLU A 15 -26.19 -3.99 -44.41
CA GLU A 15 -25.26 -4.74 -43.55
C GLU A 15 -23.80 -4.71 -44.05
N ASP A 16 -23.57 -4.81 -45.37
CA ASP A 16 -22.23 -4.85 -45.94
C ASP A 16 -21.56 -3.48 -45.86
N VAL A 17 -22.33 -2.41 -46.11
CA VAL A 17 -21.84 -1.03 -46.02
C VAL A 17 -21.53 -0.67 -44.57
N ILE A 18 -22.38 -1.06 -43.63
CA ILE A 18 -22.17 -0.82 -42.20
C ILE A 18 -20.92 -1.57 -41.73
N ALA A 19 -20.79 -2.84 -42.10
CA ALA A 19 -19.64 -3.65 -41.75
C ALA A 19 -18.30 -3.03 -42.18
N GLU A 20 -18.24 -2.55 -43.41
CA GLU A 20 -17.02 -1.95 -43.96
C GLU A 20 -16.73 -0.59 -43.33
N ALA A 21 -17.76 0.22 -43.09
CA ALA A 21 -17.62 1.50 -42.41
C ALA A 21 -17.08 1.33 -40.99
N LEU A 22 -17.65 0.40 -40.20
CA LEU A 22 -17.19 0.10 -38.84
C LEU A 22 -15.79 -0.50 -38.85
N ARG A 23 -15.47 -1.39 -39.78
CA ARG A 23 -14.13 -1.99 -39.90
C ARG A 23 -13.07 -0.93 -40.18
N THR A 24 -13.33 -0.03 -41.13
CA THR A 24 -12.43 1.07 -41.47
C THR A 24 -12.25 2.02 -40.28
N TYR A 25 -13.35 2.36 -39.59
CA TYR A 25 -13.30 3.18 -38.38
C TYR A 25 -12.45 2.54 -37.28
N ASN A 26 -12.65 1.24 -37.04
CA ASN A 26 -11.92 0.50 -36.01
C ASN A 26 -10.42 0.43 -36.30
N GLN A 27 -10.02 0.24 -37.56
CA GLN A 27 -8.61 0.22 -37.95
C GLN A 27 -7.93 1.55 -37.65
N GLU A 28 -8.56 2.66 -38.01
CA GLU A 28 -8.01 4.01 -37.82
C GLU A 28 -7.99 4.48 -36.36
N HIS A 29 -8.97 4.06 -35.55
CA HIS A 29 -9.14 4.54 -34.16
C HIS A 29 -8.85 3.49 -33.07
N SER A 30 -8.28 2.34 -33.43
CA SER A 30 -8.00 1.23 -32.50
C SER A 30 -7.12 1.64 -31.30
N GLU A 31 -6.14 2.51 -31.51
CA GLU A 31 -5.20 3.04 -30.50
C GLU A 31 -5.55 4.45 -30.01
N SER A 32 -6.69 4.99 -30.42
CA SER A 32 -7.09 6.35 -30.04
C SER A 32 -7.62 6.42 -28.61
N PHE A 33 -6.96 7.24 -27.79
CA PHE A 33 -7.37 7.61 -26.42
C PHE A 33 -7.68 9.10 -26.27
N THR A 34 -7.34 9.90 -27.28
CA THR A 34 -7.71 11.32 -27.38
C THR A 34 -8.63 11.49 -28.57
N PHE A 35 -9.64 12.34 -28.41
CA PHE A 35 -10.68 12.53 -29.42
C PHE A 35 -10.86 14.02 -29.66
N ASP A 36 -11.06 14.38 -30.93
CA ASP A 36 -11.25 15.77 -31.35
C ASP A 36 -12.60 16.31 -30.84
N ASP A 37 -12.59 17.47 -30.19
CA ASP A 37 -13.80 18.15 -29.72
C ASP A 37 -14.71 18.58 -30.87
N ALA A 38 -14.15 18.85 -32.06
CA ALA A 38 -14.95 19.24 -33.23
C ALA A 38 -15.91 18.13 -33.68
N GLN A 39 -15.53 16.86 -33.50
CA GLN A 39 -16.33 15.69 -33.89
C GLN A 39 -17.18 15.13 -32.73
N GLN A 40 -17.26 15.83 -31.60
CA GLN A 40 -17.92 15.34 -30.39
C GLN A 40 -19.41 15.02 -30.61
N GLU A 41 -20.16 15.89 -31.30
CA GLU A 41 -21.58 15.66 -31.56
C GLU A 41 -21.82 14.50 -32.54
N ASP A 42 -20.95 14.34 -33.55
CA ASP A 42 -21.01 13.21 -34.47
C ASP A 42 -20.76 11.88 -33.75
N ARG A 43 -19.79 11.84 -32.83
CA ARG A 43 -19.54 10.65 -32.00
C ARG A 43 -20.70 10.35 -31.05
N LYS A 44 -21.32 11.38 -30.45
CA LYS A 44 -22.53 11.19 -29.62
C LYS A 44 -23.69 10.64 -30.43
N ARG A 45 -23.89 11.12 -31.67
CA ARG A 45 -24.91 10.58 -32.58
C ARG A 45 -24.62 9.12 -32.90
N LEU A 46 -23.39 8.80 -33.30
CA LEU A 46 -22.97 7.42 -33.55
C LEU A 46 -23.20 6.53 -32.32
N ALA A 47 -22.77 6.97 -31.13
CA ALA A 47 -22.94 6.22 -29.88
C ALA A 47 -24.42 5.90 -29.58
N LYS A 48 -25.34 6.84 -29.80
CA LYS A 48 -26.79 6.60 -29.64
C LYS A 48 -27.32 5.55 -30.61
N LEU A 49 -26.91 5.61 -31.87
CA LEU A 49 -27.30 4.61 -32.89
C LEU A 49 -26.78 3.22 -32.49
N LEU A 50 -25.49 3.12 -32.15
CA LEU A 50 -24.89 1.85 -31.74
C LEU A 50 -25.53 1.29 -30.46
N ALA A 51 -25.85 2.13 -29.48
CA ALA A 51 -26.55 1.70 -28.27
C ALA A 51 -27.95 1.14 -28.59
N SER A 52 -28.69 1.77 -29.49
CA SER A 52 -30.01 1.27 -29.91
C SER A 52 -29.92 -0.10 -30.58
N VAL A 53 -28.94 -0.30 -31.47
CA VAL A 53 -28.71 -1.60 -32.12
C VAL A 53 -28.23 -2.66 -31.11
N LEU A 54 -27.37 -2.27 -30.17
CA LEU A 54 -26.91 -3.14 -29.08
C LEU A 54 -28.10 -3.62 -28.23
N GLU A 55 -29.03 -2.75 -27.87
CA GLU A 55 -30.21 -3.10 -27.06
C GLU A 55 -31.18 -4.04 -27.79
N GLN A 56 -31.24 -3.96 -29.13
CA GLN A 56 -32.05 -4.84 -29.97
C GLN A 56 -31.38 -6.21 -30.24
N GLY A 57 -30.04 -6.25 -30.16
CA GLY A 57 -29.23 -7.44 -30.38
C GLY A 57 -28.39 -7.33 -31.66
N LEU A 58 -27.07 -7.53 -31.50
CA LEU A 58 -26.11 -7.43 -32.59
C LEU A 58 -26.15 -8.66 -33.52
N PRO A 59 -25.98 -8.44 -34.85
CA PRO A 59 -25.90 -9.52 -35.83
C PRO A 59 -24.73 -10.45 -35.52
N LEU A 60 -24.96 -11.76 -35.65
CA LEU A 60 -23.99 -12.80 -35.26
C LEU A 60 -22.70 -12.72 -36.06
N SER A 61 -22.80 -12.46 -37.37
CA SER A 61 -21.70 -12.53 -38.32
C SER A 61 -20.63 -11.44 -38.09
N HIS A 62 -21.00 -10.28 -37.55
CA HIS A 62 -20.13 -9.10 -37.44
C HIS A 62 -20.03 -8.55 -36.01
N ARG A 63 -20.49 -9.32 -35.02
CA ARG A 63 -20.63 -8.88 -33.63
C ARG A 63 -19.35 -8.29 -33.02
N VAL A 64 -18.19 -8.86 -33.33
CA VAL A 64 -16.88 -8.37 -32.86
C VAL A 64 -16.60 -6.96 -33.38
N ILE A 65 -16.91 -6.66 -34.64
CA ILE A 65 -16.67 -5.35 -35.28
C ILE A 65 -17.52 -4.26 -34.60
N TRP A 66 -18.79 -4.59 -34.32
CA TRP A 66 -19.68 -3.71 -33.58
C TRP A 66 -19.15 -3.42 -32.17
N LEU A 67 -18.76 -4.45 -31.43
CA LEU A 67 -18.24 -4.31 -30.07
C LEU A 67 -16.92 -3.54 -30.02
N GLN A 68 -16.03 -3.72 -31.00
CA GLN A 68 -14.81 -2.91 -31.12
C GLN A 68 -15.12 -1.41 -31.27
N THR A 69 -16.16 -1.07 -32.04
CA THR A 69 -16.60 0.32 -32.21
C THR A 69 -17.13 0.88 -30.89
N VAL A 70 -17.96 0.10 -30.18
CA VAL A 70 -18.46 0.45 -28.83
C VAL A 70 -17.30 0.60 -27.84
N ARG A 71 -16.29 -0.27 -27.90
CA ARG A 71 -15.08 -0.19 -27.07
C ARG A 71 -14.30 1.09 -27.33
N ILE A 72 -14.14 1.51 -28.59
CA ILE A 72 -13.44 2.75 -28.94
C ILE A 72 -14.23 3.95 -28.40
N LEU A 73 -15.54 4.01 -28.64
CA LEU A 73 -16.37 5.13 -28.17
C LEU A 73 -16.50 5.19 -26.64
N SER A 74 -16.43 4.05 -25.95
CA SER A 74 -16.44 4.01 -24.47
C SER A 74 -15.15 4.56 -23.83
N ARG A 75 -14.11 4.88 -24.61
CA ARG A 75 -12.95 5.66 -24.13
C ARG A 75 -13.24 7.16 -24.05
N ASP A 76 -14.22 7.66 -24.82
CA ASP A 76 -14.63 9.06 -24.81
C ASP A 76 -15.74 9.29 -23.76
N ARG A 77 -15.43 10.08 -22.73
CA ARG A 77 -16.38 10.42 -21.66
C ARG A 77 -17.68 11.03 -22.16
N SER A 78 -17.65 11.75 -23.29
CA SER A 78 -18.83 12.39 -23.87
C SER A 78 -19.81 11.39 -24.51
N CYS A 79 -19.34 10.18 -24.81
CA CYS A 79 -20.09 9.13 -25.49
C CYS A 79 -20.54 8.00 -24.56
N LEU A 80 -20.27 8.09 -23.25
CA LEU A 80 -20.59 7.03 -22.28
C LEU A 80 -22.10 6.90 -22.03
N ALA A 81 -22.81 8.02 -21.90
CA ALA A 81 -24.20 8.03 -21.42
C ALA A 81 -25.15 7.09 -22.20
N PRO A 82 -25.11 7.01 -23.55
CA PRO A 82 -25.93 6.06 -24.31
C PRO A 82 -25.69 4.59 -23.95
N PHE A 83 -24.47 4.20 -23.60
CA PHE A 83 -24.12 2.80 -23.29
C PHE A 83 -24.35 2.41 -21.83
N THR A 84 -24.70 3.38 -20.97
CA THR A 84 -24.91 3.17 -19.52
C THR A 84 -26.37 2.93 -19.16
N SER A 85 -27.19 2.48 -20.10
CA SER A 85 -28.56 2.01 -19.82
C SER A 85 -28.53 0.61 -19.21
N ARG A 86 -29.58 0.24 -18.46
CA ARG A 86 -29.70 -1.12 -17.91
C ARG A 86 -29.71 -2.19 -19.00
N GLN A 87 -30.37 -1.92 -20.13
CA GLN A 87 -30.46 -2.86 -21.24
C GLN A 87 -29.12 -3.02 -21.96
N SER A 88 -28.44 -1.90 -22.27
CA SER A 88 -27.11 -1.93 -22.90
C SER A 88 -26.10 -2.70 -22.05
N LEU A 89 -26.08 -2.45 -20.74
CA LEU A 89 -25.17 -3.15 -19.82
C LEU A 89 -25.51 -4.64 -19.70
N HIS A 90 -26.81 -4.99 -19.67
CA HIS A 90 -27.26 -6.39 -19.66
C HIS A 90 -26.86 -7.13 -20.93
N THR A 91 -27.03 -6.51 -22.11
CA THR A 91 -26.60 -7.11 -23.37
C THR A 91 -25.08 -7.33 -23.40
N LEU A 92 -24.28 -6.34 -22.97
CA LEU A 92 -22.82 -6.51 -22.88
C LEU A 92 -22.44 -7.61 -21.89
N ALA A 93 -23.13 -7.72 -20.76
CA ALA A 93 -22.92 -8.79 -19.79
C ALA A 93 -23.29 -10.16 -20.35
N SER A 94 -24.36 -10.27 -21.15
CA SER A 94 -24.76 -11.48 -21.87
C SER A 94 -23.71 -11.87 -22.90
N TYR A 95 -23.21 -10.94 -23.72
CA TYR A 95 -22.14 -11.23 -24.67
C TYR A 95 -20.80 -11.58 -24.00
N ALA A 96 -20.56 -11.04 -22.81
CA ALA A 96 -19.45 -11.45 -21.97
C ALA A 96 -19.71 -12.74 -21.19
N ASN A 97 -20.88 -13.39 -21.29
CA ASN A 97 -21.34 -14.56 -20.52
C ASN A 97 -21.28 -14.39 -18.98
N ILE A 98 -21.47 -13.17 -18.48
CA ILE A 98 -21.51 -12.83 -17.04
C ILE A 98 -22.87 -12.32 -16.57
N SER A 99 -23.90 -12.42 -17.41
CA SER A 99 -25.27 -12.06 -17.03
C SER A 99 -25.87 -13.12 -16.10
N ALA A 100 -26.53 -12.70 -15.03
CA ALA A 100 -27.22 -13.61 -14.11
C ALA A 100 -28.39 -14.38 -14.76
N SER A 101 -28.89 -13.90 -15.91
CA SER A 101 -30.00 -14.51 -16.65
C SER A 101 -29.61 -15.76 -17.45
N GLU A 102 -28.31 -16.01 -17.64
CA GLU A 102 -27.81 -17.15 -18.40
C GLU A 102 -27.49 -18.32 -17.46
N GLY A 103 -27.82 -19.54 -17.92
CA GLY A 103 -27.56 -20.79 -17.20
C GLY A 103 -26.07 -21.14 -17.13
N SER A 104 -25.72 -22.42 -17.31
CA SER A 104 -24.32 -22.82 -17.43
C SER A 104 -23.64 -22.16 -18.64
N LEU A 105 -22.35 -21.81 -18.51
CA LEU A 105 -21.54 -21.21 -19.58
C LEU A 105 -21.72 -22.00 -20.90
N PRO A 106 -22.02 -21.34 -22.03
CA PRO A 106 -22.16 -22.02 -23.31
C PRO A 106 -20.86 -22.77 -23.68
N GLU A 107 -21.00 -24.02 -24.15
CA GLU A 107 -19.86 -24.86 -24.57
C GLU A 107 -19.08 -24.23 -25.74
N ALA A 108 -19.80 -23.57 -26.67
CA ALA A 108 -19.23 -22.83 -27.79
C ALA A 108 -19.51 -21.33 -27.65
N SER A 109 -18.65 -20.63 -26.90
CA SER A 109 -18.66 -19.16 -26.84
C SER A 109 -17.63 -18.59 -27.81
N ASP A 110 -18.02 -17.60 -28.61
CA ASP A 110 -17.07 -16.82 -29.41
C ASP A 110 -16.20 -15.98 -28.48
N MET A 111 -14.93 -16.38 -28.33
CA MET A 111 -13.97 -15.72 -27.45
C MET A 111 -13.69 -14.27 -27.87
N GLY A 112 -13.81 -13.94 -29.16
CA GLY A 112 -13.63 -12.57 -29.66
C GLY A 112 -14.76 -11.66 -29.17
N VAL A 113 -16.00 -12.14 -29.23
CA VAL A 113 -17.18 -11.42 -28.72
C VAL A 113 -17.09 -11.22 -27.20
N LEU A 114 -16.73 -12.28 -26.48
CA LEU A 114 -16.58 -12.27 -25.03
C LEU A 114 -15.54 -11.23 -24.61
N LEU A 115 -14.35 -11.27 -25.22
CA LEU A 115 -13.25 -10.39 -24.91
C LEU A 115 -13.57 -8.91 -25.18
N GLU A 116 -14.14 -8.59 -26.34
CA GLU A 116 -14.51 -7.21 -26.66
C GLU A 116 -15.62 -6.68 -25.73
N SER A 117 -16.54 -7.55 -25.32
CA SER A 117 -17.59 -7.20 -24.35
C SER A 117 -17.00 -6.90 -22.96
N LEU A 118 -16.05 -7.70 -22.48
CA LEU A 118 -15.34 -7.42 -21.22
C LEU A 118 -14.56 -6.10 -21.28
N LYS A 119 -13.88 -5.82 -22.40
CA LYS A 119 -13.18 -4.55 -22.62
C LYS A 119 -14.14 -3.36 -22.58
N CYS A 120 -15.31 -3.47 -23.20
CA CYS A 120 -16.37 -2.45 -23.12
C CYS A 120 -16.82 -2.23 -21.68
N LEU A 121 -17.15 -3.30 -20.96
CA LEU A 121 -17.59 -3.23 -19.56
C LEU A 121 -16.53 -2.59 -18.65
N CYS A 122 -15.26 -2.93 -18.83
CA CYS A 122 -14.16 -2.30 -18.10
C CYS A 122 -14.12 -0.78 -18.31
N ASN A 123 -14.24 -0.31 -19.56
CA ASN A 123 -14.25 1.13 -19.86
C ASN A 123 -15.45 1.84 -19.21
N LEU A 124 -16.65 1.24 -19.33
CA LEU A 124 -17.88 1.80 -18.78
C LEU A 124 -17.84 1.87 -17.25
N VAL A 125 -17.45 0.79 -16.57
CA VAL A 125 -17.37 0.73 -15.10
C VAL A 125 -16.29 1.68 -14.58
N LEU A 126 -15.13 1.78 -15.25
CA LEU A 126 -14.07 2.69 -14.86
C LEU A 126 -14.51 4.16 -14.88
N SER A 127 -15.33 4.55 -15.87
CA SER A 127 -15.59 5.96 -16.17
C SER A 127 -17.00 6.44 -15.81
N SER A 128 -17.95 5.55 -15.50
CA SER A 128 -19.34 5.91 -15.19
C SER A 128 -19.82 5.31 -13.86
N SER A 129 -20.22 6.19 -12.93
CA SER A 129 -20.85 5.79 -11.66
C SER A 129 -22.20 5.10 -11.85
N VAL A 130 -22.93 5.44 -12.92
CA VAL A 130 -24.18 4.78 -13.29
C VAL A 130 -23.92 3.34 -13.71
N ALA A 131 -22.88 3.10 -14.52
CA ALA A 131 -22.49 1.75 -14.91
C ALA A 131 -22.05 0.90 -13.69
N GLN A 132 -21.33 1.51 -12.75
CA GLN A 132 -20.91 0.85 -11.50
C GLN A 132 -22.13 0.39 -10.68
N ALA A 133 -23.14 1.24 -10.52
CA ALA A 133 -24.36 0.91 -9.79
C ALA A 133 -25.16 -0.20 -10.51
N LEU A 134 -25.35 -0.08 -11.83
CA LEU A 134 -26.07 -1.07 -12.62
C LEU A 134 -25.36 -2.44 -12.65
N ALA A 135 -24.02 -2.45 -12.71
CA ALA A 135 -23.23 -3.69 -12.65
C ALA A 135 -23.37 -4.40 -11.29
N ALA A 136 -23.41 -3.63 -10.20
CA ALA A 136 -23.66 -4.15 -8.85
C ALA A 136 -25.08 -4.72 -8.73
N GLU A 137 -26.11 -3.99 -9.18
CA GLU A 137 -27.50 -4.46 -9.21
C GLU A 137 -27.68 -5.73 -10.04
N ALA A 138 -26.97 -5.83 -11.17
CA ALA A 138 -26.97 -7.02 -12.03
C ALA A 138 -26.18 -8.20 -11.47
N ARG A 139 -25.50 -8.03 -10.31
CA ARG A 139 -24.68 -9.04 -9.63
C ARG A 139 -23.63 -9.69 -10.54
N LEU A 140 -23.01 -8.91 -11.43
CA LEU A 140 -22.01 -9.42 -12.39
C LEU A 140 -20.82 -10.10 -11.69
N VAL A 141 -20.51 -9.67 -10.46
CA VAL A 141 -19.46 -10.26 -9.63
C VAL A 141 -19.66 -11.77 -9.41
N VAL A 142 -20.89 -12.24 -9.28
CA VAL A 142 -21.18 -13.67 -9.02
C VAL A 142 -20.70 -14.53 -10.18
N LYS A 143 -21.08 -14.16 -11.41
CA LYS A 143 -20.68 -14.91 -12.63
C LYS A 143 -19.20 -14.75 -12.97
N LEU A 144 -18.59 -13.60 -12.68
CA LEU A 144 -17.14 -13.43 -12.79
C LEU A 144 -16.40 -14.38 -11.85
N THR A 145 -16.80 -14.43 -10.58
CA THR A 145 -16.25 -15.34 -9.56
C THR A 145 -16.42 -16.80 -9.97
N GLU A 146 -17.61 -17.21 -10.43
CA GLU A 146 -17.85 -18.57 -10.95
C GLU A 146 -16.86 -18.93 -12.06
N ARG A 147 -16.62 -18.02 -13.01
CA ARG A 147 -15.70 -18.25 -14.13
C ARG A 147 -14.25 -18.31 -13.70
N VAL A 148 -13.81 -17.44 -12.80
CA VAL A 148 -12.46 -17.47 -12.23
C VAL A 148 -12.20 -18.83 -11.57
N GLY A 149 -13.19 -19.36 -10.84
CA GLY A 149 -13.12 -20.71 -10.25
C GLY A 149 -13.05 -21.88 -11.25
N LEU A 150 -13.23 -21.61 -12.54
CA LEU A 150 -13.12 -22.60 -13.61
C LEU A 150 -11.77 -22.56 -14.34
N TYR A 151 -10.85 -21.64 -14.02
CA TYR A 151 -9.56 -21.53 -14.74
C TYR A 151 -8.72 -22.82 -14.67
N GLY A 152 -8.78 -23.56 -13.56
CA GLY A 152 -8.13 -24.87 -13.45
C GLY A 152 -8.85 -26.03 -14.16
N LYS A 153 -10.10 -25.83 -14.61
CA LYS A 153 -10.95 -26.87 -15.22
C LYS A 153 -11.21 -26.65 -16.71
N ARG A 154 -11.20 -25.39 -17.16
CA ARG A 154 -11.47 -24.99 -18.54
C ARG A 154 -10.40 -24.01 -19.00
N SER A 155 -9.87 -24.25 -20.20
CA SER A 155 -8.88 -23.37 -20.80
C SER A 155 -9.55 -22.10 -21.34
N PHE A 156 -9.24 -20.95 -20.72
CA PHE A 156 -9.59 -19.62 -21.24
C PHE A 156 -8.33 -18.91 -21.74
N PRO A 157 -8.39 -18.12 -22.84
CA PRO A 157 -7.26 -17.33 -23.31
C PRO A 157 -6.79 -16.32 -22.25
N HIS A 158 -5.48 -15.99 -22.25
CA HIS A 158 -4.87 -15.00 -21.34
C HIS A 158 -5.67 -13.70 -21.28
N GLU A 159 -5.99 -13.10 -22.44
CA GLU A 159 -6.70 -11.81 -22.47
C GLU A 159 -8.07 -11.88 -21.79
N VAL A 160 -8.80 -12.99 -21.94
CA VAL A 160 -10.10 -13.16 -21.27
C VAL A 160 -9.91 -13.21 -19.76
N GLN A 161 -8.97 -14.02 -19.28
CA GLN A 161 -8.67 -14.13 -17.86
C GLN A 161 -8.24 -12.78 -17.27
N PHE A 162 -7.37 -12.06 -17.98
CA PHE A 162 -6.92 -10.73 -17.58
C PHE A 162 -8.08 -9.74 -17.48
N PHE A 163 -8.97 -9.69 -18.48
CA PHE A 163 -10.10 -8.75 -18.45
C PHE A 163 -11.22 -9.13 -17.47
N ASP A 164 -11.40 -10.42 -17.18
CA ASP A 164 -12.27 -10.88 -16.08
C ASP A 164 -11.73 -10.33 -14.74
N LEU A 165 -10.45 -10.56 -14.45
CA LEU A 165 -9.78 -10.08 -13.23
C LEU A 165 -9.75 -8.55 -13.15
N ARG A 166 -9.52 -7.88 -14.28
CA ARG A 166 -9.53 -6.42 -14.38
C ARG A 166 -10.91 -5.85 -14.07
N LEU A 167 -11.98 -6.46 -14.60
CA LEU A 167 -13.35 -6.05 -14.30
C LEU A 167 -13.67 -6.30 -12.81
N LEU A 168 -13.24 -7.42 -12.26
CA LEU A 168 -13.38 -7.74 -10.84
C LEU A 168 -12.65 -6.71 -9.95
N PHE A 169 -11.44 -6.29 -10.35
CA PHE A 169 -10.69 -5.23 -9.68
C PHE A 169 -11.45 -3.91 -9.71
N LEU A 170 -11.97 -3.49 -10.87
CA LEU A 170 -12.70 -2.24 -11.00
C LEU A 170 -13.97 -2.24 -10.13
N LEU A 171 -14.75 -3.32 -10.17
CA LEU A 171 -15.96 -3.45 -9.37
C LEU A 171 -15.64 -3.39 -7.87
N THR A 172 -14.65 -4.15 -7.39
CA THR A 172 -14.27 -4.17 -5.96
C THR A 172 -13.59 -2.88 -5.48
N ALA A 173 -12.91 -2.16 -6.37
CA ALA A 173 -12.30 -0.86 -6.07
C ALA A 173 -13.36 0.24 -5.94
N LEU A 174 -14.36 0.25 -6.82
CA LEU A 174 -15.32 1.35 -6.97
C LEU A 174 -16.63 1.14 -6.19
N ARG A 175 -16.94 -0.10 -5.79
CA ARG A 175 -18.20 -0.47 -5.12
C ARG A 175 -17.94 -1.26 -3.83
N ILE A 176 -18.28 -0.64 -2.69
CA ILE A 176 -18.10 -1.23 -1.35
C ILE A 176 -19.03 -2.44 -1.14
N ASP A 177 -20.26 -2.38 -1.64
CA ASP A 177 -21.23 -3.48 -1.60
C ASP A 177 -20.72 -4.71 -2.37
N VAL A 178 -20.16 -4.50 -3.57
CA VAL A 178 -19.56 -5.59 -4.35
C VAL A 178 -18.32 -6.17 -3.67
N ARG A 179 -17.49 -5.31 -3.05
CA ARG A 179 -16.33 -5.75 -2.26
C ARG A 179 -16.75 -6.65 -1.09
N GLN A 180 -17.75 -6.23 -0.31
CA GLN A 180 -18.27 -7.01 0.82
C GLN A 180 -18.90 -8.33 0.36
N GLN A 181 -19.68 -8.30 -0.74
CA GLN A 181 -20.24 -9.51 -1.35
C GLN A 181 -19.15 -10.50 -1.78
N LEU A 182 -18.08 -10.02 -2.44
CA LEU A 182 -16.98 -10.89 -2.85
C LEU A 182 -16.24 -11.49 -1.65
N PHE A 183 -16.01 -10.70 -0.60
CA PHE A 183 -15.33 -11.16 0.60
C PHE A 183 -16.16 -12.18 1.39
N GLN A 184 -17.43 -11.86 1.70
CA GLN A 184 -18.26 -12.64 2.65
C GLN A 184 -19.09 -13.72 1.97
N GLU A 185 -19.83 -13.40 0.90
CA GLU A 185 -20.79 -14.32 0.29
C GLU A 185 -20.14 -15.29 -0.70
N LEU A 186 -19.08 -14.84 -1.37
CA LEU A 186 -18.46 -15.55 -2.49
C LEU A 186 -17.09 -16.16 -2.13
N HIS A 187 -16.68 -16.11 -0.86
CA HIS A 187 -15.39 -16.63 -0.37
C HIS A 187 -14.20 -16.18 -1.23
N GLY A 188 -14.19 -14.91 -1.64
CA GLY A 188 -13.27 -14.38 -2.65
C GLY A 188 -11.80 -14.51 -2.28
N VAL A 189 -11.45 -14.49 -0.99
CA VAL A 189 -10.06 -14.70 -0.54
C VAL A 189 -9.60 -16.11 -0.90
N HIS A 190 -10.39 -17.15 -0.60
CA HIS A 190 -10.06 -18.53 -0.92
C HIS A 190 -9.92 -18.71 -2.43
N LEU A 191 -10.94 -18.30 -3.19
CA LEU A 191 -10.94 -18.41 -4.64
C LEU A 191 -9.71 -17.77 -5.30
N LEU A 192 -9.40 -16.53 -4.90
CA LEU A 192 -8.29 -15.78 -5.48
C LEU A 192 -6.94 -16.29 -5.00
N THR A 193 -6.86 -16.91 -3.82
CA THR A 193 -5.65 -17.60 -3.35
C THR A 193 -5.37 -18.84 -4.19
N ASP A 194 -6.39 -19.66 -4.47
CA ASP A 194 -6.27 -20.81 -5.39
C ASP A 194 -5.88 -20.35 -6.80
N THR A 195 -6.50 -19.26 -7.28
CA THR A 195 -6.20 -18.69 -8.60
C THR A 195 -4.76 -18.14 -8.65
N LEU A 196 -4.28 -17.54 -7.56
CA LEU A 196 -2.91 -17.06 -7.43
C LEU A 196 -1.91 -18.23 -7.50
N GLU A 197 -2.15 -19.30 -6.75
CA GLU A 197 -1.33 -20.52 -6.79
C GLU A 197 -1.26 -21.10 -8.21
N LEU A 198 -2.41 -21.28 -8.85
CA LEU A 198 -2.51 -21.78 -10.23
C LEU A 198 -1.72 -20.91 -11.22
N THR A 199 -1.75 -19.59 -11.05
CA THR A 199 -1.08 -18.65 -11.96
C THR A 199 0.43 -18.59 -11.70
N LEU A 200 0.87 -18.78 -10.46
CA LEU A 200 2.29 -18.87 -10.11
C LEU A 200 2.91 -20.21 -10.52
N GLY A 201 2.08 -21.25 -10.73
CA GLY A 201 2.56 -22.58 -11.09
C GLY A 201 3.31 -23.29 -9.95
N VAL A 202 3.04 -22.90 -8.70
CA VAL A 202 3.65 -23.52 -7.51
C VAL A 202 3.00 -24.89 -7.32
N THR A 203 3.62 -25.94 -7.86
CA THR A 203 3.28 -27.32 -7.49
C THR A 203 4.23 -27.79 -6.40
N SER A 204 3.74 -28.63 -5.50
CA SER A 204 4.50 -29.10 -4.32
C SER A 204 5.79 -29.88 -4.64
N GLU A 205 6.12 -30.15 -5.91
CA GLU A 205 7.21 -31.04 -6.32
C GLU A 205 8.26 -30.39 -7.25
N GLU A 206 8.03 -29.18 -7.77
CA GLU A 206 8.98 -28.50 -8.67
C GLU A 206 9.56 -27.26 -8.01
N SER A 207 10.88 -27.06 -8.13
CA SER A 207 11.53 -25.81 -7.74
C SER A 207 10.88 -24.68 -8.52
N PRO A 208 10.29 -23.68 -7.85
CA PRO A 208 9.47 -22.72 -8.55
C PRO A 208 10.31 -21.86 -9.50
N PRO A 209 9.72 -21.37 -10.60
CA PRO A 209 10.45 -20.60 -11.61
C PRO A 209 11.05 -19.32 -11.00
N GLU A 210 12.34 -19.07 -11.25
CA GLU A 210 13.03 -17.86 -10.77
C GLU A 210 12.45 -16.56 -11.37
N VAL A 211 11.87 -16.66 -12.58
CA VAL A 211 11.28 -15.53 -13.30
C VAL A 211 9.87 -15.89 -13.79
N LEU A 212 8.89 -15.09 -13.38
CA LEU A 212 7.51 -15.22 -13.82
C LEU A 212 7.33 -14.61 -15.22
N PRO A 213 6.73 -15.30 -16.20
CA PRO A 213 6.55 -14.75 -17.53
C PRO A 213 5.54 -13.58 -17.55
N LEU A 214 5.50 -12.83 -18.67
CA LEU A 214 4.76 -11.56 -18.77
C LEU A 214 3.25 -11.72 -18.54
N GLN A 215 2.64 -12.75 -19.12
CA GLN A 215 1.20 -12.98 -19.05
C GLN A 215 0.75 -13.40 -17.65
N GLU A 216 1.52 -14.27 -17.00
CA GLU A 216 1.34 -14.69 -15.62
C GLU A 216 1.52 -13.48 -14.69
N THR A 217 2.55 -12.67 -14.91
CA THR A 217 2.80 -11.44 -14.13
C THR A 217 1.60 -10.50 -14.17
N GLU A 218 1.03 -10.25 -15.36
CA GLU A 218 -0.18 -9.41 -15.51
C GLU A 218 -1.36 -9.94 -14.72
N ARG A 219 -1.65 -11.24 -14.81
CA ARG A 219 -2.77 -11.89 -14.11
C ARG A 219 -2.54 -11.88 -12.61
N VAL A 220 -1.34 -12.23 -12.14
CA VAL A 220 -0.99 -12.19 -10.72
C VAL A 220 -1.17 -10.79 -10.15
N MET A 221 -0.72 -9.74 -10.84
CA MET A 221 -0.92 -8.38 -10.33
C MET A 221 -2.39 -7.97 -10.27
N GLU A 222 -3.24 -8.36 -11.22
CA GLU A 222 -4.68 -8.14 -11.10
C GLU A 222 -5.27 -8.91 -9.90
N ILE A 223 -4.88 -10.17 -9.69
CA ILE A 223 -5.31 -10.97 -8.53
C ILE A 223 -4.90 -10.29 -7.21
N LEU A 224 -3.64 -9.86 -7.09
CA LEU A 224 -3.13 -9.16 -5.91
C LEU A 224 -3.89 -7.86 -5.64
N LYS A 225 -4.27 -7.11 -6.69
CA LYS A 225 -5.07 -5.89 -6.55
C LYS A 225 -6.50 -6.17 -6.08
N VAL A 226 -7.13 -7.23 -6.59
CA VAL A 226 -8.47 -7.65 -6.11
C VAL A 226 -8.39 -8.10 -4.66
N LEU A 227 -7.42 -8.95 -4.32
CA LEU A 227 -7.17 -9.42 -2.95
C LEU A 227 -6.92 -8.24 -2.01
N PHE A 228 -6.11 -7.25 -2.42
CA PHE A 228 -5.89 -6.04 -1.64
C PHE A 228 -7.20 -5.30 -1.36
N ASN A 229 -8.04 -5.09 -2.39
CA ASN A 229 -9.30 -4.39 -2.24
C ASN A 229 -10.23 -5.08 -1.23
N ILE A 230 -10.38 -6.41 -1.30
CA ILE A 230 -11.32 -7.13 -0.43
C ILE A 230 -10.80 -7.34 0.99
N THR A 231 -9.48 -7.27 1.22
CA THR A 231 -8.87 -7.52 2.53
C THR A 231 -8.59 -6.24 3.33
N PHE A 232 -8.44 -5.08 2.67
CA PHE A 232 -7.99 -3.83 3.29
C PHE A 232 -8.81 -3.37 4.50
N ASP A 233 -10.14 -3.46 4.44
CA ASP A 233 -11.07 -3.03 5.50
C ASP A 233 -11.85 -4.19 6.15
N SER A 234 -11.74 -5.39 5.57
CA SER A 234 -12.56 -6.55 5.99
C SER A 234 -11.87 -7.44 7.01
N ILE A 235 -10.53 -7.50 7.02
CA ILE A 235 -9.78 -8.33 7.96
C ILE A 235 -9.74 -7.64 9.33
N LYS A 236 -10.33 -8.30 10.33
CA LYS A 236 -10.25 -7.86 11.72
C LYS A 236 -8.89 -8.24 12.32
N ARG A 237 -8.50 -7.54 13.39
CA ARG A 237 -7.27 -7.88 14.15
C ARG A 237 -7.33 -9.26 14.81
N GLU A 238 -8.54 -9.74 15.10
CA GLU A 238 -8.81 -11.09 15.61
C GLU A 238 -9.54 -11.87 14.52
N VAL A 239 -8.97 -13.03 14.19
CA VAL A 239 -9.38 -13.87 13.06
C VAL A 239 -9.63 -15.27 13.61
N GLU A 240 -10.65 -15.95 13.08
CA GLU A 240 -10.97 -17.34 13.43
C GLU A 240 -9.86 -18.30 12.96
N GLU A 241 -9.75 -19.49 13.54
CA GLU A 241 -8.64 -20.41 13.24
C GLU A 241 -8.62 -20.88 11.77
N GLU A 242 -9.79 -21.11 11.17
CA GLU A 242 -9.92 -21.54 9.77
C GLU A 242 -9.45 -20.45 8.80
N ASP A 243 -9.87 -19.20 9.04
CA ASP A 243 -9.41 -18.03 8.30
C ASP A 243 -7.90 -17.78 8.50
N ALA A 244 -7.36 -18.05 9.69
CA ALA A 244 -5.94 -17.89 9.98
C ALA A 244 -5.08 -18.83 9.13
N ALA A 245 -5.52 -20.09 8.92
CA ALA A 245 -4.84 -21.04 8.04
C ALA A 245 -4.85 -20.56 6.58
N LEU A 246 -5.98 -20.02 6.11
CA LEU A 246 -6.08 -19.44 4.77
C LEU A 246 -5.14 -18.24 4.59
N TYR A 247 -5.06 -17.33 5.56
CA TYR A 247 -4.15 -16.17 5.49
C TYR A 247 -2.68 -16.58 5.61
N GLN A 248 -2.34 -17.61 6.39
CA GLN A 248 -0.98 -18.18 6.41
C GLN A 248 -0.61 -18.80 5.05
N TYR A 249 -1.56 -19.50 4.42
CA TYR A 249 -1.36 -20.05 3.09
C TYR A 249 -1.15 -18.95 2.04
N LEU A 250 -2.01 -17.94 2.03
CA LEU A 250 -1.82 -16.75 1.19
C LEU A 250 -0.48 -16.07 1.48
N GLY A 251 -0.09 -15.91 2.75
CA GLY A 251 1.22 -15.38 3.14
C GLY A 251 2.39 -16.18 2.58
N THR A 252 2.25 -17.50 2.45
CA THR A 252 3.25 -18.40 1.84
C THR A 252 3.37 -18.16 0.34
N LEU A 253 2.26 -17.95 -0.38
CA LEU A 253 2.29 -17.57 -1.79
C LEU A 253 2.89 -16.17 -1.98
N LEU A 254 2.56 -15.22 -1.11
CA LEU A 254 3.13 -13.86 -1.17
C LEU A 254 4.62 -13.85 -0.87
N ARG A 255 5.09 -14.70 0.05
CA ARG A 255 6.51 -14.95 0.26
C ARG A 255 7.17 -15.40 -1.04
N HIS A 256 6.56 -16.33 -1.76
CA HIS A 256 7.07 -16.77 -3.05
C HIS A 256 7.12 -15.62 -4.07
N CYS A 257 6.08 -14.80 -4.15
CA CYS A 257 6.05 -13.60 -4.99
C CYS A 257 7.18 -12.60 -4.67
N VAL A 258 7.53 -12.40 -3.40
CA VAL A 258 8.66 -11.54 -3.00
C VAL A 258 9.98 -12.10 -3.51
N MET A 259 10.14 -13.43 -3.54
CA MET A 259 11.40 -14.08 -3.86
C MET A 259 11.67 -14.24 -5.35
N ILE A 260 10.65 -14.18 -6.21
CA ILE A 260 10.81 -14.29 -7.67
C ILE A 260 10.88 -12.93 -8.35
N ALA A 261 11.50 -12.90 -9.54
CA ALA A 261 11.46 -11.76 -10.43
C ALA A 261 10.27 -11.87 -11.41
N ALA A 262 9.79 -10.73 -11.88
CA ALA A 262 8.84 -10.68 -12.99
C ALA A 262 9.56 -10.38 -14.30
N ALA A 263 9.09 -10.96 -15.41
CA ALA A 263 9.65 -10.70 -16.72
C ALA A 263 9.57 -9.19 -17.10
N GLY A 264 10.65 -8.69 -17.70
CA GLY A 264 10.80 -7.27 -18.05
C GLY A 264 11.04 -6.38 -16.82
N ASP A 265 10.80 -5.08 -16.97
CA ASP A 265 11.09 -4.07 -15.93
C ASP A 265 9.96 -3.92 -14.90
N ARG A 266 9.16 -4.97 -14.70
CA ARG A 266 7.93 -4.94 -13.87
C ARG A 266 8.09 -5.54 -12.47
N THR A 267 9.28 -6.04 -12.13
CA THR A 267 9.53 -6.68 -10.82
C THR A 267 9.20 -5.75 -9.65
N GLU A 268 9.52 -4.46 -9.75
CA GLU A 268 9.24 -3.51 -8.67
C GLU A 268 7.73 -3.21 -8.49
N GLU A 269 6.97 -3.16 -9.59
CA GLU A 269 5.51 -3.02 -9.58
C GLU A 269 4.87 -4.25 -8.94
N PHE A 270 5.31 -5.45 -9.37
CA PHE A 270 4.86 -6.73 -8.85
C PHE A 270 5.12 -6.86 -7.34
N HIS A 271 6.34 -6.64 -6.88
CA HIS A 271 6.68 -6.64 -5.45
C HIS A 271 5.89 -5.60 -4.66
N GLY A 272 5.60 -4.43 -5.25
CA GLY A 272 4.75 -3.41 -4.63
C GLY A 272 3.35 -3.93 -4.32
N HIS A 273 2.70 -4.61 -5.27
CA HIS A 273 1.38 -5.20 -5.05
C HIS A 273 1.43 -6.34 -4.01
N THR A 274 2.48 -7.16 -4.02
CA THR A 274 2.68 -8.22 -3.02
C THR A 274 2.82 -7.65 -1.61
N VAL A 275 3.65 -6.62 -1.43
CA VAL A 275 3.87 -5.98 -0.12
C VAL A 275 2.62 -5.26 0.38
N ASN A 276 1.87 -4.61 -0.52
CA ASN A 276 0.59 -3.99 -0.15
C ASN A 276 -0.38 -5.02 0.43
N LEU A 277 -0.46 -6.21 -0.16
CA LEU A 277 -1.31 -7.28 0.34
C LEU A 277 -0.78 -7.91 1.63
N LEU A 278 0.55 -8.08 1.77
CA LEU A 278 1.16 -8.50 3.04
C LEU A 278 0.79 -7.58 4.19
N GLY A 279 0.71 -6.26 3.94
CA GLY A 279 0.29 -5.26 4.92
C GLY A 279 -1.16 -5.39 5.41
N ASN A 280 -2.01 -6.13 4.69
CA ASN A 280 -3.40 -6.39 5.09
C ASN A 280 -3.57 -7.69 5.88
N LEU A 281 -2.58 -8.60 5.87
CA LEU A 281 -2.69 -9.87 6.57
C LEU A 281 -2.66 -9.69 8.09
N PRO A 282 -3.34 -10.57 8.85
CA PRO A 282 -3.23 -10.57 10.31
C PRO A 282 -1.78 -10.75 10.76
N LEU A 283 -1.37 -10.06 11.82
CA LEU A 283 0.02 -10.04 12.29
C LEU A 283 0.58 -11.43 12.58
N LYS A 284 -0.24 -12.32 13.14
CA LYS A 284 0.11 -13.71 13.46
C LYS A 284 0.41 -14.57 12.23
N CYS A 285 -0.02 -14.12 11.04
CA CYS A 285 0.19 -14.84 9.78
C CYS A 285 1.49 -14.41 9.08
N LEU A 286 2.16 -13.35 9.54
CA LEU A 286 3.42 -12.89 8.96
C LEU A 286 4.62 -13.77 9.34
N ASP A 287 4.47 -14.64 10.33
CA ASP A 287 5.49 -15.62 10.75
C ASP A 287 5.98 -16.48 9.58
N VAL A 288 5.10 -16.75 8.60
CA VAL A 288 5.43 -17.56 7.41
C VAL A 288 6.56 -16.96 6.55
N LEU A 289 6.82 -15.66 6.69
CA LEU A 289 7.91 -14.97 6.01
C LEU A 289 9.30 -15.39 6.51
N LEU A 290 9.39 -16.01 7.70
CA LEU A 290 10.65 -16.43 8.33
C LEU A 290 10.78 -17.95 8.53
N THR A 291 9.74 -18.73 8.22
CA THR A 291 9.73 -20.20 8.42
C THR A 291 10.33 -20.99 7.24
N LEU A 292 11.19 -20.39 6.42
CA LEU A 292 11.84 -21.11 5.32
C LEU A 292 12.91 -22.08 5.85
N GLU A 293 13.02 -23.23 5.20
CA GLU A 293 14.14 -24.13 5.42
C GLU A 293 15.45 -23.48 4.96
N LEU A 294 16.49 -23.69 5.76
CA LEU A 294 17.84 -23.26 5.43
C LEU A 294 18.43 -24.21 4.38
N HIS A 295 18.91 -23.64 3.28
CA HIS A 295 19.62 -24.36 2.22
C HIS A 295 21.00 -23.74 1.99
N GLU A 296 21.85 -24.44 1.24
CA GLU A 296 23.18 -23.94 0.89
C GLU A 296 23.04 -22.64 0.07
N GLY A 297 23.56 -21.53 0.59
CA GLY A 297 23.43 -20.20 -0.01
C GLY A 297 22.36 -19.29 0.59
N SER A 298 21.50 -19.79 1.50
CA SER A 298 20.56 -18.95 2.25
C SER A 298 21.28 -17.94 3.14
N LEU A 299 20.71 -16.75 3.27
CA LEU A 299 21.15 -15.78 4.27
C LEU A 299 20.68 -16.20 5.66
N GLU A 300 21.55 -16.89 6.41
CA GLU A 300 21.26 -17.31 7.78
C GLU A 300 21.63 -16.23 8.80
N PHE A 301 20.73 -15.97 9.74
CA PHE A 301 21.04 -15.19 10.94
C PHE A 301 20.37 -15.79 12.18
N MET A 302 21.17 -16.14 13.19
CA MET A 302 20.71 -16.81 14.42
C MET A 302 19.90 -18.10 14.16
N GLY A 303 20.30 -18.92 13.17
CA GLY A 303 19.62 -20.16 12.82
C GLY A 303 18.27 -19.98 12.10
N VAL A 304 17.99 -18.78 11.55
CA VAL A 304 16.75 -18.48 10.81
C VAL A 304 17.10 -17.89 9.45
N ASN A 305 16.32 -18.24 8.43
CA ASN A 305 16.45 -17.70 7.07
C ASN A 305 16.00 -16.22 7.02
N MET A 306 16.86 -15.34 6.50
CA MET A 306 16.62 -13.89 6.35
C MET A 306 16.48 -13.42 4.90
N ASP A 307 16.39 -14.34 3.93
CA ASP A 307 16.34 -14.01 2.50
C ASP A 307 15.18 -13.06 2.18
N VAL A 308 13.97 -13.40 2.63
CA VAL A 308 12.75 -12.59 2.42
C VAL A 308 12.90 -11.21 3.04
N ILE A 309 13.42 -11.13 4.28
CA ILE A 309 13.62 -9.86 4.99
C ILE A 309 14.67 -9.00 4.28
N SER A 310 15.72 -9.62 3.75
CA SER A 310 16.77 -8.96 2.96
C SER A 310 16.22 -8.40 1.64
N VAL A 311 15.37 -9.16 0.93
CA VAL A 311 14.70 -8.69 -0.28
C VAL A 311 13.75 -7.54 0.01
N LEU A 312 12.95 -7.63 1.08
CA LEU A 312 12.05 -6.54 1.50
C LEU A 312 12.82 -5.27 1.90
N LEU A 313 13.97 -5.42 2.58
CA LEU A 313 14.83 -4.29 2.94
C LEU A 313 15.43 -3.63 1.70
N SER A 314 15.91 -4.44 0.74
CA SER A 314 16.44 -3.97 -0.53
C SER A 314 15.35 -3.28 -1.37
N PHE A 315 14.12 -3.80 -1.33
CA PHE A 315 12.95 -3.19 -1.96
C PHE A 315 12.63 -1.82 -1.35
N LEU A 316 12.61 -1.71 -0.01
CA LEU A 316 12.47 -0.43 0.69
C LEU A 316 13.56 0.57 0.27
N GLU A 317 14.82 0.14 0.22
CA GLU A 317 15.91 1.02 -0.17
C GLU A 317 15.72 1.56 -1.59
N LYS A 318 15.32 0.72 -2.56
CA LYS A 318 14.98 1.17 -3.92
C LYS A 318 13.84 2.19 -3.91
N ARG A 319 12.75 1.92 -3.17
CA ARG A 319 11.58 2.81 -3.07
C ARG A 319 11.89 4.15 -2.41
N LEU A 320 12.85 4.21 -1.49
CA LEU A 320 13.29 5.47 -0.85
C LEU A 320 13.95 6.45 -1.82
N HIS A 321 14.42 5.99 -2.99
CA HIS A 321 14.94 6.88 -4.03
C HIS A 321 13.82 7.57 -4.83
N GLN A 322 12.58 7.09 -4.74
CA GLN A 322 11.43 7.70 -5.39
C GLN A 322 10.91 8.87 -4.55
N THR A 323 10.87 10.07 -5.11
CA THR A 323 10.43 11.28 -4.40
C THR A 323 8.91 11.48 -4.42
N HIS A 324 8.22 10.87 -5.40
CA HIS A 324 6.78 11.00 -5.59
C HIS A 324 6.02 9.85 -4.91
N ARG A 325 4.85 10.15 -4.32
CA ARG A 325 3.96 9.16 -3.68
C ARG A 325 4.67 8.25 -2.66
N LEU A 326 5.59 8.84 -1.88
CA LEU A 326 6.35 8.13 -0.85
C LEU A 326 5.45 7.36 0.11
N LYS A 327 4.33 7.96 0.56
CA LYS A 327 3.37 7.30 1.46
C LYS A 327 2.93 5.93 0.97
N GLU A 328 2.43 5.84 -0.25
CA GLU A 328 1.96 4.59 -0.86
C GLU A 328 3.11 3.62 -1.16
N SER A 329 4.33 4.15 -1.35
CA SER A 329 5.49 3.36 -1.78
C SER A 329 6.30 2.75 -0.63
N VAL A 330 6.40 3.44 0.52
CA VAL A 330 7.29 3.03 1.62
C VAL A 330 6.53 2.60 2.88
N ALA A 331 5.33 3.13 3.13
CA ALA A 331 4.60 2.81 4.36
C ALA A 331 4.19 1.33 4.47
N PRO A 332 3.77 0.65 3.39
CA PRO A 332 3.44 -0.77 3.46
C PRO A 332 4.64 -1.65 3.82
N VAL A 333 5.78 -1.48 3.13
CA VAL A 333 7.00 -2.25 3.40
C VAL A 333 7.56 -1.98 4.81
N LEU A 334 7.56 -0.72 5.26
CA LEU A 334 8.00 -0.38 6.61
C LEU A 334 7.09 -1.01 7.67
N SER A 335 5.78 -1.04 7.43
CA SER A 335 4.82 -1.66 8.35
C SER A 335 5.07 -3.17 8.46
N VAL A 336 5.21 -3.89 7.33
CA VAL A 336 5.52 -5.32 7.32
C VAL A 336 6.84 -5.61 8.03
N LEU A 337 7.92 -4.88 7.70
CA LEU A 337 9.23 -5.04 8.35
C LEU A 337 9.17 -4.74 9.87
N THR A 338 8.38 -3.74 10.27
CA THR A 338 8.18 -3.38 11.69
C THR A 338 7.52 -4.52 12.45
N GLU A 339 6.45 -5.09 11.91
CA GLU A 339 5.72 -6.17 12.57
C GLU A 339 6.55 -7.46 12.62
N CYS A 340 7.27 -7.81 11.54
CA CYS A 340 8.24 -8.91 11.58
C CYS A 340 9.33 -8.70 12.65
N ALA A 341 9.86 -7.47 12.79
CA ALA A 341 10.85 -7.14 13.81
C ALA A 341 10.26 -7.14 15.24
N ARG A 342 8.99 -6.77 15.40
CA ARG A 342 8.32 -6.82 16.71
C ARG A 342 8.13 -8.27 17.16
N MET A 343 7.64 -9.12 16.26
CA MET A 343 7.33 -10.53 16.54
C MET A 343 8.57 -11.42 16.66
N HIS A 344 9.58 -11.23 15.81
CA HIS A 344 10.74 -12.13 15.73
C HIS A 344 12.05 -11.46 16.14
N ARG A 345 12.65 -11.97 17.22
CA ARG A 345 13.97 -11.50 17.70
C ARG A 345 15.09 -11.62 16.66
N PRO A 346 15.24 -12.72 15.88
CA PRO A 346 16.25 -12.80 14.83
C PRO A 346 16.07 -11.71 13.76
N ALA A 347 14.83 -11.49 13.29
CA ALA A 347 14.51 -10.44 12.32
C ALA A 347 14.89 -9.04 12.83
N ARG A 348 14.52 -8.73 14.08
CA ARG A 348 14.85 -7.44 14.72
C ARG A 348 16.34 -7.19 14.79
N LYS A 349 17.11 -8.19 15.26
CA LYS A 349 18.57 -8.07 15.40
C LYS A 349 19.25 -7.98 14.03
N PHE A 350 18.79 -8.75 13.05
CA PHE A 350 19.26 -8.67 11.66
C PHE A 350 19.00 -7.28 11.06
N LEU A 351 17.75 -6.80 11.10
CA LEU A 351 17.37 -5.48 10.60
C LEU A 351 18.10 -4.34 11.32
N LYS A 352 18.26 -4.43 12.65
CA LYS A 352 19.05 -3.47 13.42
C LYS A 352 20.50 -3.41 12.93
N ALA A 353 21.14 -4.56 12.69
CA ALA A 353 22.52 -4.60 12.21
C ALA A 353 22.67 -3.98 10.80
N GLN A 354 21.69 -4.16 9.92
CA GLN A 354 21.70 -3.61 8.56
C GLN A 354 21.32 -2.12 8.52
N VAL A 355 20.29 -1.71 9.25
CA VAL A 355 19.71 -0.35 9.21
C VAL A 355 20.42 0.59 10.17
N LEU A 356 20.73 0.13 11.38
CA LEU A 356 21.31 0.93 12.48
C LEU A 356 22.63 0.31 12.96
N PRO A 357 23.65 0.23 12.09
CA PRO A 357 24.96 -0.30 12.49
C PRO A 357 25.55 0.53 13.63
N PRO A 358 26.42 -0.05 14.48
CA PRO A 358 27.08 0.66 15.58
C PRO A 358 27.71 1.99 15.11
N LEU A 359 27.41 3.07 15.84
CA LEU A 359 27.78 4.42 15.44
C LEU A 359 29.30 4.63 15.48
N ARG A 360 29.93 4.87 14.33
CA ARG A 360 31.32 5.35 14.27
C ARG A 360 31.40 6.85 14.04
N ASP A 361 30.52 7.38 13.18
CA ASP A 361 30.39 8.82 12.97
C ASP A 361 29.39 9.42 13.96
N VAL A 362 29.92 10.27 14.85
CA VAL A 362 29.19 11.03 15.87
C VAL A 362 29.23 12.54 15.62
N ARG A 363 29.81 12.99 14.50
CA ARG A 363 29.98 14.42 14.18
C ARG A 363 28.91 14.91 13.21
N THR A 364 28.48 14.04 12.30
CA THR A 364 27.42 14.36 11.35
C THR A 364 26.05 14.18 11.99
N ARG A 365 25.06 15.01 11.60
CA ARG A 365 23.69 14.86 12.09
C ARG A 365 23.07 13.54 11.59
N PRO A 366 22.21 12.88 12.38
CA PRO A 366 21.57 11.62 11.99
C PRO A 366 20.81 11.66 10.66
N GLU A 367 20.18 12.78 10.31
CA GLU A 367 19.44 12.96 9.06
C GLU A 367 20.32 13.26 7.83
N VAL A 368 21.61 13.53 8.02
CA VAL A 368 22.53 13.90 6.92
C VAL A 368 23.38 12.70 6.51
N GLY A 369 23.28 12.33 5.24
CA GLY A 369 24.02 11.21 4.64
C GLY A 369 23.16 10.34 3.73
N GLU A 370 23.81 9.38 3.07
CA GLU A 370 23.18 8.47 2.08
C GLU A 370 22.95 7.05 2.60
N LEU A 371 23.32 6.76 3.85
CA LEU A 371 23.00 5.46 4.45
C LEU A 371 21.49 5.33 4.67
N LEU A 372 21.00 4.10 4.73
CA LEU A 372 19.58 3.80 4.97
C LEU A 372 19.08 4.45 6.27
N ARG A 373 19.89 4.44 7.34
CA ARG A 373 19.63 5.20 8.59
C ARG A 373 19.30 6.66 8.28
N ASN A 374 20.15 7.35 7.54
CA ASN A 374 19.99 8.78 7.29
C ASN A 374 18.71 9.06 6.50
N LYS A 375 18.42 8.25 5.48
CA LYS A 375 17.20 8.33 4.67
C LYS A 375 15.95 8.15 5.55
N LEU A 376 15.94 7.16 6.44
CA LEU A 376 14.81 6.91 7.35
C LEU A 376 14.65 7.99 8.42
N VAL A 377 15.74 8.52 8.97
CA VAL A 377 15.68 9.62 9.94
C VAL A 377 15.14 10.91 9.29
N ARG A 378 15.47 11.17 8.02
CA ARG A 378 14.82 12.26 7.25
C ARG A 378 13.31 12.09 7.14
N LEU A 379 12.80 10.87 7.02
CA LEU A 379 11.36 10.62 6.96
C LEU A 379 10.63 10.94 8.27
N MET A 380 11.31 10.93 9.42
CA MET A 380 10.72 11.26 10.73
C MET A 380 10.31 12.74 10.84
N THR A 381 10.77 13.59 9.93
CA THR A 381 10.38 15.01 9.85
C THR A 381 9.65 15.34 8.55
N HIS A 382 9.17 14.31 7.84
CA HIS A 382 8.37 14.47 6.62
C HIS A 382 7.02 15.14 6.91
N LEU A 383 6.47 15.84 5.91
CA LEU A 383 5.20 16.58 6.01
C LEU A 383 3.99 15.64 6.20
N ASP A 384 4.03 14.48 5.57
CA ASP A 384 3.01 13.43 5.71
C ASP A 384 3.14 12.73 7.07
N THR A 385 2.06 12.78 7.87
CA THR A 385 2.02 12.25 9.22
C THR A 385 2.14 10.73 9.28
N ASP A 386 1.64 10.01 8.26
CA ASP A 386 1.69 8.55 8.23
C ASP A 386 3.11 8.09 7.92
N VAL A 387 3.78 8.72 6.93
CA VAL A 387 5.18 8.44 6.61
C VAL A 387 6.07 8.67 7.84
N LYS A 388 5.89 9.82 8.50
CA LYS A 388 6.61 10.16 9.73
C LYS A 388 6.42 9.10 10.81
N ARG A 389 5.16 8.73 11.08
CA ARG A 389 4.80 7.78 12.13
C ARG A 389 5.40 6.41 11.85
N VAL A 390 5.24 5.88 10.64
CA VAL A 390 5.69 4.54 10.28
C VAL A 390 7.22 4.44 10.25
N ALA A 391 7.92 5.47 9.75
CA ALA A 391 9.39 5.49 9.78
C ALA A 391 9.94 5.55 11.21
N ALA A 392 9.36 6.41 12.05
CA ALA A 392 9.76 6.53 13.45
C ALA A 392 9.47 5.25 14.25
N GLU A 393 8.31 4.63 14.01
CA GLU A 393 7.91 3.36 14.63
C GLU A 393 8.89 2.24 14.29
N PHE A 394 9.25 2.09 13.01
CA PHE A 394 10.19 1.08 12.56
C PHE A 394 11.54 1.21 13.30
N LEU A 395 12.11 2.42 13.31
CA LEU A 395 13.38 2.69 13.99
C LEU A 395 13.28 2.49 15.52
N PHE A 396 12.13 2.78 16.13
CA PHE A 396 11.88 2.57 17.55
C PHE A 396 11.85 1.08 17.91
N VAL A 397 11.17 0.26 17.10
CA VAL A 397 11.15 -1.21 17.25
C VAL A 397 12.55 -1.80 17.05
N LEU A 398 13.33 -1.34 16.07
CA LEU A 398 14.73 -1.78 15.92
C LEU A 398 15.62 -1.40 17.11
N CYS A 399 15.24 -0.35 17.85
CA CYS A 399 15.89 0.02 19.10
C CYS A 399 15.39 -0.79 20.30
N SER A 400 14.58 -1.84 20.09
CA SER A 400 13.89 -2.62 21.13
C SER A 400 13.05 -1.73 22.04
N GLU A 401 12.40 -0.73 21.43
CA GLU A 401 11.51 0.24 22.10
C GLU A 401 12.18 0.98 23.28
N SER A 402 13.51 1.13 23.20
CA SER A 402 14.32 1.83 24.19
C SER A 402 14.50 3.30 23.82
N VAL A 403 13.91 4.21 24.61
CA VAL A 403 14.02 5.67 24.40
C VAL A 403 15.48 6.15 24.33
N PRO A 404 16.40 5.77 25.25
CA PRO A 404 17.79 6.21 25.17
C PRO A 404 18.50 5.75 23.89
N ARG A 405 18.27 4.51 23.47
CA ARG A 405 18.87 3.95 22.25
C ARG A 405 18.30 4.59 21.00
N PHE A 406 17.00 4.85 21.00
CA PHE A 406 16.32 5.54 19.92
C PHE A 406 16.88 6.97 19.73
N ILE A 407 17.05 7.72 20.82
CA ILE A 407 17.65 9.05 20.80
C ILE A 407 19.11 8.97 20.31
N LYS A 408 19.90 7.99 20.76
CA LYS A 408 21.27 7.78 20.29
C LYS A 408 21.36 7.70 18.75
N TYR A 409 20.48 6.92 18.12
CA TYR A 409 20.54 6.71 16.67
C TYR A 409 19.85 7.80 15.85
N THR A 410 18.85 8.49 16.39
CA THR A 410 17.99 9.41 15.61
C THR A 410 18.16 10.88 15.97
N GLY A 411 18.69 11.19 17.15
CA GLY A 411 18.68 12.53 17.74
C GLY A 411 17.30 12.89 18.31
N TYR A 412 17.28 13.52 19.49
CA TYR A 412 16.02 13.82 20.18
C TYR A 412 15.11 14.75 19.37
N GLY A 413 15.67 15.69 18.60
CA GLY A 413 14.87 16.58 17.74
C GLY A 413 14.00 15.84 16.74
N ASN A 414 14.54 14.78 16.11
CA ASN A 414 13.79 13.92 15.19
C ASN A 414 12.84 12.98 15.96
N ALA A 415 13.31 12.41 17.09
CA ALA A 415 12.55 11.46 17.92
C ALA A 415 11.35 12.07 18.66
N ALA A 416 11.40 13.36 18.98
CA ALA A 416 10.44 14.03 19.86
C ALA A 416 8.99 13.86 19.40
N GLY A 417 8.73 13.84 18.10
CA GLY A 417 7.39 13.66 17.56
C GLY A 417 6.76 12.31 17.95
N LEU A 418 7.53 11.22 17.85
CA LEU A 418 7.06 9.88 18.27
C LEU A 418 6.98 9.77 19.80
N LEU A 419 8.00 10.27 20.50
CA LEU A 419 8.06 10.22 21.95
C LEU A 419 6.90 10.99 22.60
N ALA A 420 6.55 12.16 22.07
CA ALA A 420 5.40 12.93 22.54
C ALA A 420 4.08 12.20 22.26
N ALA A 421 3.90 11.61 21.07
CA ALA A 421 2.70 10.87 20.72
C ALA A 421 2.48 9.61 21.58
N ARG A 422 3.54 9.03 22.13
CA ARG A 422 3.49 7.86 23.02
C ARG A 422 3.57 8.20 24.51
N GLY A 423 3.66 9.48 24.89
CA GLY A 423 3.86 9.86 26.29
C GLY A 423 5.21 9.39 26.88
N LEU A 424 6.25 9.27 26.07
CA LEU A 424 7.57 8.75 26.46
C LEU A 424 8.63 9.86 26.62
N MET A 425 8.22 11.12 26.66
CA MET A 425 9.13 12.27 26.74
C MET A 425 9.93 12.30 28.05
N ALA A 426 9.41 11.70 29.13
CA ALA A 426 10.07 11.57 30.42
C ALA A 426 11.11 10.42 30.49
N GLY A 427 11.38 9.74 29.37
CA GLY A 427 12.33 8.62 29.32
C GLY A 427 11.82 7.33 29.95
N GLY A 428 10.51 7.23 30.19
CA GLY A 428 9.85 6.01 30.67
C GLY A 428 10.13 4.83 29.73
N ARG A 429 10.31 3.65 30.31
CA ARG A 429 10.32 2.39 29.54
C ARG A 429 8.88 1.99 29.31
N THR A 430 8.53 1.69 28.06
CA THR A 430 7.32 0.91 27.79
C THR A 430 7.52 -0.47 28.44
N GLU A 431 6.48 -1.05 29.07
CA GLU A 431 6.51 -2.44 29.56
C GLU A 431 6.65 -3.40 28.36
N GLY A 432 7.88 -3.56 27.86
CA GLY A 432 8.20 -4.32 26.68
C GLY A 432 8.73 -5.72 27.01
N GLN A 433 8.28 -6.72 26.26
CA GLN A 433 8.70 -8.12 26.34
C GLN A 433 10.11 -8.37 25.73
N TYR A 434 10.99 -7.37 25.75
CA TYR A 434 12.30 -7.43 25.08
C TYR A 434 13.39 -7.90 26.05
N SER A 435 14.19 -8.88 25.62
CA SER A 435 15.41 -9.27 26.35
C SER A 435 16.46 -8.15 26.31
N GLU A 436 17.32 -8.09 27.33
CA GLU A 436 18.43 -7.15 27.36
C GLU A 436 19.34 -7.37 26.14
N ASP A 437 19.50 -6.33 25.33
CA ASP A 437 20.40 -6.34 24.18
C ASP A 437 21.82 -5.97 24.60
N GLU A 438 22.79 -6.54 23.89
CA GLU A 438 24.22 -6.25 24.02
C GLU A 438 24.54 -4.76 23.85
N ASP A 439 25.57 -4.30 24.58
CA ASP A 439 26.12 -2.96 24.44
C ASP A 439 26.65 -2.78 23.01
N THR A 440 26.10 -1.78 22.30
CA THR A 440 26.46 -1.44 20.91
C THR A 440 27.28 -0.17 20.85
N ASP A 441 27.72 0.34 22.00
CA ASP A 441 28.54 1.53 22.09
C ASP A 441 29.96 1.20 21.59
N THR A 442 30.32 1.82 20.48
CA THR A 442 31.67 1.80 19.90
C THR A 442 32.62 2.61 20.77
N ASP A 443 33.93 2.39 20.61
CA ASP A 443 34.94 3.16 21.34
C ASP A 443 34.84 4.67 21.01
N GLU A 444 34.60 5.00 19.74
CA GLU A 444 34.41 6.39 19.30
C GLU A 444 33.17 7.04 19.95
N TYR A 445 32.08 6.29 20.11
CA TYR A 445 30.89 6.78 20.78
C TYR A 445 31.11 6.95 22.29
N LYS A 446 31.82 6.02 22.93
CA LYS A 446 32.12 6.09 24.37
C LYS A 446 32.96 7.32 24.71
N GLU A 447 33.96 7.63 23.88
CA GLU A 447 34.80 8.83 24.04
C GLU A 447 34.01 10.13 23.82
N ALA A 448 33.09 10.13 22.86
CA ALA A 448 32.33 11.33 22.49
C ALA A 448 31.05 11.54 23.31
N LYS A 449 30.59 10.54 24.06
CA LYS A 449 29.26 10.50 24.71
C LYS A 449 28.91 11.77 25.49
N ASP A 450 29.86 12.30 26.26
CA ASP A 450 29.66 13.49 27.08
C ASP A 450 29.62 14.81 26.28
N SER A 451 30.07 14.77 25.03
CA SER A 451 30.12 15.92 24.12
C SER A 451 29.03 15.89 23.05
N ILE A 452 28.21 14.83 22.98
CA ILE A 452 27.10 14.73 22.02
C ILE A 452 25.92 15.55 22.54
N ASN A 453 25.44 16.49 21.74
CA ASN A 453 24.20 17.20 22.01
C ASN A 453 23.01 16.24 21.78
N PRO A 454 22.19 15.93 22.81
CA PRO A 454 21.07 14.99 22.67
C PRO A 454 20.03 15.43 21.65
N VAL A 455 19.85 16.74 21.44
CA VAL A 455 18.86 17.31 20.50
C VAL A 455 19.28 17.05 19.07
N THR A 456 20.53 17.37 18.73
CA THR A 456 21.05 17.28 17.36
C THR A 456 21.70 15.93 17.04
N GLY A 457 21.97 15.10 18.05
CA GLY A 457 22.55 13.76 17.90
C GLY A 457 23.99 13.77 17.41
N ARG A 458 24.71 14.90 17.54
CA ARG A 458 26.10 15.06 17.11
C ARG A 458 26.96 15.74 18.17
N VAL A 459 28.27 15.55 18.07
CA VAL A 459 29.26 16.34 18.79
C VAL A 459 29.26 17.76 18.21
N GLU A 460 29.02 18.74 19.05
CA GLU A 460 29.11 20.16 18.69
C GLU A 460 30.35 20.76 19.33
N GLU A 461 31.07 21.58 18.57
CA GLU A 461 32.12 22.40 19.15
C GLU A 461 31.50 23.31 20.20
N LYS A 462 32.11 23.36 21.39
CA LYS A 462 31.63 24.25 22.45
C LYS A 462 31.71 25.68 21.90
N PRO A 463 30.59 26.41 21.80
CA PRO A 463 30.63 27.78 21.33
C PRO A 463 31.55 28.60 22.25
N PRO A 464 32.24 29.62 21.71
CA PRO A 464 33.03 30.51 22.55
C PRO A 464 32.15 31.09 23.65
N ASN A 465 32.69 31.21 24.86
CA ASN A 465 31.88 31.66 25.99
C ASN A 465 31.48 33.12 25.72
N PRO A 466 30.18 33.44 25.61
CA PRO A 466 29.73 34.81 25.31
C PRO A 466 30.10 35.80 26.41
N MET A 467 30.47 35.33 27.60
CA MET A 467 30.91 36.13 28.74
C MET A 467 32.45 36.22 28.85
N GLU A 468 33.19 35.66 27.89
CA GLU A 468 34.65 35.71 27.85
C GLU A 468 35.12 37.15 27.58
N GLY A 469 35.96 37.69 28.46
CA GLY A 469 36.42 39.09 28.40
C GLY A 469 35.51 40.12 29.07
N MET A 470 34.36 39.72 29.64
CA MET A 470 33.50 40.60 30.44
C MET A 470 33.94 40.66 31.91
N THR A 471 33.85 41.84 32.54
CA THR A 471 34.03 42.00 34.00
C THR A 471 32.84 41.43 34.76
N GLU A 472 33.00 41.07 36.05
CA GLU A 472 31.90 40.53 36.86
C GLU A 472 30.69 41.47 36.92
N GLU A 473 30.91 42.78 37.03
CA GLU A 473 29.83 43.79 36.98
C GLU A 473 29.06 43.77 35.64
N GLN A 474 29.75 43.55 34.53
CA GLN A 474 29.12 43.43 33.21
C GLN A 474 28.31 42.13 33.10
N LYS A 475 28.80 41.04 33.69
CA LYS A 475 28.07 39.77 33.73
C LYS A 475 26.78 39.91 34.53
N GLU A 476 26.84 40.53 35.70
CA GLU A 476 25.67 40.80 36.53
C GLU A 476 24.65 41.71 35.81
N HIS A 477 25.12 42.73 35.10
CA HIS A 477 24.26 43.63 34.34
C HIS A 477 23.50 42.92 33.21
N GLU A 478 24.19 42.11 32.41
CA GLU A 478 23.56 41.31 31.34
C GLU A 478 22.63 40.21 31.91
N ALA A 479 22.99 39.59 33.04
CA ALA A 479 22.11 38.64 33.74
C ALA A 479 20.81 39.31 34.20
N MET A 480 20.89 40.50 34.79
CA MET A 480 19.70 41.24 35.25
C MET A 480 18.83 41.70 34.07
N LYS A 481 19.45 42.04 32.95
CA LYS A 481 18.75 42.36 31.70
C LYS A 481 18.02 41.14 31.13
N LEU A 482 18.64 39.96 31.14
CA LEU A 482 18.01 38.69 30.73
C LEU A 482 16.82 38.35 31.63
N VAL A 483 16.96 38.46 32.95
CA VAL A 483 15.84 38.24 33.90
C VAL A 483 14.68 39.19 33.62
N ASN A 484 14.96 40.48 33.41
CA ASN A 484 13.93 41.46 33.05
C ASN A 484 13.26 41.14 31.71
N MET A 485 13.99 40.60 30.74
CA MET A 485 13.43 40.15 29.46
C MET A 485 12.54 38.91 29.65
N PHE A 486 12.98 37.90 30.39
CA PHE A 486 12.18 36.71 30.71
C PHE A 486 10.89 37.06 31.45
N ASP A 487 10.95 37.94 32.47
CA ASP A 487 9.79 38.41 33.22
C ASP A 487 8.78 39.13 32.31
N LYS A 488 9.25 40.01 31.42
CA LYS A 488 8.39 40.67 30.43
C LYS A 488 7.72 39.68 29.47
N LEU A 489 8.46 38.69 28.97
CA LEU A 489 7.93 37.68 28.05
C LEU A 489 6.89 36.78 28.75
N SER A 490 7.15 36.41 30.01
CA SER A 490 6.24 35.58 30.82
C SER A 490 4.96 36.34 31.18
N ARG A 491 5.06 37.60 31.63
CA ARG A 491 3.90 38.44 31.98
C ARG A 491 2.97 38.72 30.79
N HIS A 492 3.54 38.91 29.61
CA HIS A 492 2.75 39.08 28.39
C HIS A 492 2.26 37.75 27.78
N ARG A 493 2.49 36.62 28.45
CA ARG A 493 2.15 35.26 27.97
C ARG A 493 2.72 34.95 26.58
N VAL A 494 3.85 35.57 26.23
CA VAL A 494 4.60 35.25 25.01
C VAL A 494 5.32 33.91 25.17
N ILE A 495 5.77 33.61 26.38
CA ILE A 495 6.35 32.32 26.75
C ILE A 495 5.60 31.73 27.95
N GLN A 496 5.37 30.42 27.92
CA GLN A 496 4.78 29.66 29.03
C GLN A 496 5.72 28.51 29.40
N PRO A 497 6.17 28.42 30.66
CA PRO A 497 6.92 27.26 31.14
C PRO A 497 6.04 26.00 31.07
N MET A 498 6.54 24.99 30.37
CA MET A 498 5.90 23.68 30.26
C MET A 498 6.66 22.67 31.13
N GLY A 499 5.95 21.74 31.74
CA GLY A 499 6.47 20.59 32.46
C GLY A 499 5.99 19.28 31.84
N MET A 500 6.57 18.17 32.29
CA MET A 500 6.09 16.83 31.92
C MET A 500 5.18 16.32 33.03
N SER A 501 4.00 15.80 32.66
CA SER A 501 3.14 15.10 33.61
C SER A 501 3.76 13.77 34.04
N PRO A 502 3.33 13.19 35.17
CA PRO A 502 3.68 11.81 35.55
C PRO A 502 3.35 10.77 34.47
N GLN A 503 2.38 11.10 33.59
CA GLN A 503 1.96 10.28 32.45
C GLN A 503 2.79 10.54 31.18
N GLY A 504 3.85 11.36 31.28
CA GLY A 504 4.80 11.64 30.19
C GLY A 504 4.29 12.56 29.07
N HIS A 505 3.19 13.28 29.30
CA HIS A 505 2.65 14.28 28.39
C HIS A 505 3.16 15.69 28.72
N LEU A 506 3.20 16.57 27.74
CA LEU A 506 3.55 18.00 27.93
C LEU A 506 2.34 18.75 28.50
N THR A 507 2.50 19.35 29.68
CA THR A 507 1.49 20.19 30.34
C THR A 507 2.15 21.47 30.87
N SER A 508 1.40 22.40 31.45
CA SER A 508 2.02 23.59 32.06
C SER A 508 2.89 23.18 33.24
N LEU A 509 3.97 23.92 33.53
CA LEU A 509 4.85 23.57 34.66
C LEU A 509 4.09 23.52 35.99
N GLN A 510 3.09 24.39 36.16
CA GLN A 510 2.23 24.40 37.35
C GLN A 510 1.42 23.10 37.44
N ASP A 511 0.75 22.71 36.36
CA ASP A 511 -0.07 21.49 36.31
C ASP A 511 0.78 20.23 36.48
N ALA A 512 1.96 20.18 35.85
CA ALA A 512 2.92 19.09 36.03
C ALA A 512 3.34 18.94 37.50
N MET A 513 3.59 20.06 38.18
CA MET A 513 3.92 20.05 39.61
C MET A 513 2.74 19.58 40.47
N TYR A 514 1.52 20.03 40.18
CA TYR A 514 0.31 19.59 40.88
C TYR A 514 0.07 18.08 40.71
N GLU A 515 0.11 17.57 39.47
CA GLU A 515 -0.09 16.15 39.18
C GLU A 515 0.99 15.26 39.80
N THR A 516 2.24 15.74 39.86
CA THR A 516 3.33 15.01 40.52
C THR A 516 3.13 14.93 42.03
N MET A 517 2.62 16.01 42.65
CA MET A 517 2.32 16.04 44.09
C MET A 517 1.11 15.17 44.43
N GLU A 518 0.07 15.14 43.60
CA GLU A 518 -1.10 14.24 43.79
C GLU A 518 -0.74 12.76 43.61
N GLY A 519 0.10 12.42 42.63
CA GLY A 519 0.58 11.05 42.41
C GLY A 519 1.34 10.48 43.61
N GLN A 520 2.16 11.30 44.29
CA GLN A 520 2.90 10.93 45.50
C GLN A 520 2.00 10.73 46.73
N LEU A 521 0.85 11.41 46.80
CA LEU A 521 -0.13 11.26 47.88
C LEU A 521 -1.05 10.03 47.70
N SER A 522 -1.17 9.52 46.48
CA SER A 522 -1.95 8.31 46.16
C SER A 522 -1.18 6.99 46.32
N SER A 523 0.15 7.06 46.52
CA SER A 523 1.04 5.92 46.68
C SER A 523 1.50 5.73 48.13
N ASP A 524 0.58 5.82 49.10
CA ASP A 524 0.83 5.33 50.46
C ASP A 524 0.52 3.82 50.53
N PRO A 525 1.43 2.98 51.08
CA PRO A 525 1.22 1.53 51.17
C PRO A 525 0.44 1.20 52.44
N ASP A 526 -0.88 1.35 52.41
CA ASP A 526 -1.74 0.73 53.43
C ASP A 526 -2.46 -0.46 52.80
N SER A 527 -1.82 -1.63 52.85
CA SER A 527 -2.44 -2.96 52.89
C SER A 527 -1.36 -4.05 53.05
N ASP A 528 -0.91 -4.27 54.28
CA ASP A 528 -0.51 -5.63 54.70
C ASP A 528 -1.80 -6.39 55.05
N PRO A 529 -2.09 -7.56 54.45
CA PRO A 529 -3.08 -8.47 54.99
C PRO A 529 -2.37 -9.58 55.78
N ASP A 530 -2.76 -9.72 57.05
CA ASP A 530 -2.68 -10.96 57.82
C ASP A 530 -3.46 -12.11 57.16
#